data_AF-A0A956H1U1-F1
#
_entry.id   AF-A0A956H1U1-F1
#
_cell.length_a   1.000
_cell.length_b   1.000
_cell.length_c   1.000
_cell.angle_alpha   90.00
_cell.angle_beta   90.00
_cell.angle_gamma   90.00
#
_symmetry.space_group_name_H-M   'P 1'
#
loop_
_entity.id
_entity.type
_entity.pdbx_description
1 polymer ?
#
loop_
_entity_poly.entity_id
_entity_poly.type
_entity_poly.pdbx_seq_one_letter_code
_entity_poly.pdbx_strand_id
1 'polypeptide(L)'
;MRSLAPLIVLGISLLAPALGCGWIDKAAAEDTKVVVFSAGPATSVVIDGGQAVEISAGKFQSFAVGPGAHELVFDGERKVSVTLEAFDRWVVPAADDQCFFSIDVARSHYSADGKSRLGGPDIAKRQQESAAFEFPRNHYLTEKELPSEVSSGTLLYILRSLPCAEIDALQAGSTGEAPAEPAGDPTLARLREFSGAIGCDAPEGQAKAWCITAGAWTHEDDAKLTLPEAGTAYVGLRVELKADADLAGILDSAELSLLAIRSEGDAGVASLSGVKPETDAEREDLANTRAAIVSVFTGEAKSVVLSESLGTYVDALPASADVSLTPTEHGWAMGEGIELRSAGPLVVALETLGDGDLGLSFHIPR
;
A
#
# COMPACT_ATOMS: atom_id res chain seq x y z
N MET A 1 7.49 -15.25 95.37
CA MET A 1 8.41 -16.29 94.85
C MET A 1 8.59 -16.05 93.36
N ARG A 2 9.84 -16.04 92.91
CA ARG A 2 10.32 -15.34 91.71
C ARG A 2 9.96 -16.06 90.40
N SER A 3 9.47 -15.26 89.45
CA SER A 3 9.22 -15.58 88.05
C SER A 3 10.54 -15.70 87.28
N LEU A 4 10.69 -16.78 86.50
CA LEU A 4 11.78 -16.98 85.54
C LEU A 4 11.22 -16.77 84.13
N ALA A 5 11.73 -15.75 83.44
CA ALA A 5 11.39 -15.41 82.06
C ALA A 5 12.20 -16.26 81.06
N PRO A 6 11.63 -16.67 79.92
CA PRO A 6 12.36 -17.36 78.88
C PRO A 6 13.07 -16.38 77.93
N LEU A 7 14.30 -16.75 77.58
CA LEU A 7 15.20 -16.09 76.65
C LEU A 7 14.70 -16.32 75.22
N ILE A 8 14.30 -15.26 74.50
CA ILE A 8 13.94 -15.33 73.08
C ILE A 8 15.22 -15.11 72.25
N VAL A 9 15.64 -16.14 71.52
CA VAL A 9 16.73 -16.09 70.55
C VAL A 9 16.16 -15.54 69.23
N LEU A 10 16.55 -14.32 68.87
CA LEU A 10 16.26 -13.75 67.55
C LEU A 10 17.16 -14.42 66.49
N GLY A 11 16.59 -15.31 65.69
CA GLY A 11 17.21 -15.82 64.47
C GLY A 11 17.01 -14.82 63.33
N ILE A 12 18.05 -14.05 63.00
CA ILE A 12 18.09 -13.20 61.81
C ILE A 12 18.23 -14.12 60.59
N SER A 13 17.12 -14.34 59.88
CA SER A 13 17.10 -15.02 58.59
C SER A 13 17.55 -14.04 57.50
N LEU A 14 18.72 -14.29 56.93
CA LEU A 14 19.24 -13.63 55.73
C LEU A 14 18.37 -14.00 54.52
N LEU A 15 17.35 -13.19 54.24
CA LEU A 15 16.65 -13.18 52.94
C LEU A 15 17.49 -12.39 51.95
N ALA A 16 18.22 -13.09 51.08
CA ALA A 16 18.86 -12.49 49.91
C ALA A 16 17.78 -12.08 48.89
N PRO A 17 17.92 -10.94 48.19
CA PRO A 17 16.91 -10.45 47.25
C PRO A 17 16.97 -11.25 45.94
N ALA A 18 16.05 -12.20 45.77
CA ALA A 18 15.80 -12.91 44.51
C ALA A 18 15.04 -12.07 43.47
N LEU A 19 15.31 -10.75 43.40
CA LEU A 19 14.58 -9.79 42.56
C LEU A 19 15.35 -9.39 41.28
N GLY A 20 16.54 -9.96 41.04
CA GLY A 20 17.42 -9.56 39.92
C GLY A 20 17.32 -10.41 38.64
N CYS A 21 16.83 -11.65 38.70
CA CYS A 21 16.88 -12.56 37.54
C CYS A 21 15.63 -12.51 36.66
N GLY A 22 14.44 -12.26 37.22
CA GLY A 22 13.19 -12.35 36.46
C GLY A 22 12.96 -11.26 35.40
N TRP A 23 13.71 -10.16 35.45
CA TRP A 23 13.56 -9.08 34.45
C TRP A 23 14.26 -9.40 33.13
N ILE A 24 15.41 -10.08 33.18
CA ILE A 24 16.15 -10.46 31.97
C ILE A 24 15.40 -11.56 31.22
N ASP A 25 14.86 -12.55 31.95
CA ASP A 25 14.10 -13.64 31.34
C ASP A 25 12.83 -13.15 30.63
N LYS A 26 12.15 -12.15 31.22
CA LYS A 26 10.96 -11.56 30.60
C LYS A 26 11.30 -10.76 29.34
N ALA A 27 12.34 -9.93 29.39
CA ALA A 27 12.78 -9.17 28.21
C ALA A 27 13.24 -10.11 27.09
N ALA A 28 14.02 -11.14 27.43
CA ALA A 28 14.44 -12.17 26.48
C ALA A 28 13.23 -12.88 25.85
N ALA A 29 12.20 -13.20 26.63
CA ALA A 29 10.98 -13.82 26.11
C ALA A 29 10.22 -12.92 25.10
N GLU A 30 10.14 -11.63 25.37
CA GLU A 30 9.41 -10.67 24.53
C GLU A 30 10.18 -10.29 23.24
N ASP A 31 11.51 -10.29 23.29
CA ASP A 31 12.35 -9.85 22.18
C ASP A 31 12.90 -10.99 21.30
N THR A 32 12.89 -12.24 21.78
CA THR A 32 13.25 -13.41 20.97
C THR A 32 12.09 -13.79 20.05
N LYS A 33 12.29 -13.65 18.74
CA LYS A 33 11.20 -13.65 17.75
C LYS A 33 11.46 -14.58 16.58
N VAL A 34 10.40 -15.20 16.08
CA VAL A 34 10.36 -15.76 14.73
C VAL A 34 9.51 -14.87 13.83
N VAL A 35 10.00 -14.61 12.63
CA VAL A 35 9.32 -13.84 11.59
C VAL A 35 8.91 -14.80 10.49
N VAL A 36 7.61 -14.89 10.24
CA VAL A 36 7.04 -15.72 9.19
C VAL A 36 6.53 -14.81 8.09
N PHE A 37 6.85 -15.15 6.85
CA PHE A 37 6.35 -14.45 5.66
C PHE A 37 5.47 -15.38 4.83
N SER A 38 4.31 -14.91 4.39
CA SER A 38 3.52 -15.51 3.32
C SER A 38 3.90 -14.83 2.00
N ALA A 39 4.81 -15.44 1.24
CA ALA A 39 5.24 -14.90 -0.05
C ALA A 39 4.24 -15.17 -1.20
N GLY A 40 3.29 -16.09 -1.03
CA GLY A 40 2.30 -16.47 -2.04
C GLY A 40 0.90 -16.46 -1.45
N PRO A 41 0.14 -17.58 -1.51
CA PRO A 41 -1.19 -17.64 -0.91
C PRO A 41 -1.13 -17.46 0.60
N ALA A 42 -2.27 -17.08 1.19
CA ALA A 42 -2.43 -17.05 2.63
C ALA A 42 -2.04 -18.42 3.24
N THR A 43 -1.38 -18.38 4.39
CA THR A 43 -0.88 -19.58 5.09
C THR A 43 -1.28 -19.51 6.56
N SER A 44 -1.42 -20.66 7.18
CA SER A 44 -1.65 -20.80 8.61
C SER A 44 -0.41 -21.37 9.29
N VAL A 45 -0.05 -20.83 10.46
CA VAL A 45 1.08 -21.33 11.25
C VAL A 45 0.63 -21.70 12.66
N VAL A 46 1.07 -22.86 13.12
CA VAL A 46 0.95 -23.32 14.52
C VAL A 46 2.37 -23.36 15.11
N ILE A 47 2.57 -22.70 16.25
CA ILE A 47 3.85 -22.71 16.97
C ILE A 47 3.68 -23.53 18.24
N ASP A 48 4.51 -24.55 18.43
CA ASP A 48 4.55 -25.43 19.61
C ASP A 48 3.20 -26.05 20.00
N GLY A 49 2.39 -26.41 18.98
CA GLY A 49 1.06 -26.98 19.19
C GLY A 49 0.01 -25.99 19.69
N GLY A 50 0.28 -24.68 19.61
CA GLY A 50 -0.65 -23.62 19.94
C GLY A 50 -1.83 -23.47 18.97
N GLN A 51 -2.53 -22.34 19.06
CA GLN A 51 -3.60 -22.02 18.13
C GLN A 51 -3.02 -21.65 16.75
N ALA A 52 -3.66 -22.13 15.68
CA ALA A 52 -3.31 -21.73 14.33
C ALA A 52 -3.58 -20.23 14.12
N VAL A 53 -2.60 -19.54 13.56
CA VAL A 53 -2.68 -18.12 13.19
C VAL A 53 -2.59 -18.00 11.67
N GLU A 54 -3.58 -17.36 11.07
CA GLU A 54 -3.61 -17.11 9.63
C GLU A 54 -2.80 -15.85 9.28
N ILE A 55 -1.98 -15.96 8.24
CA ILE A 55 -1.16 -14.89 7.68
C ILE A 55 -1.62 -14.71 6.23
N SER A 56 -2.19 -13.54 5.94
CA SER A 56 -2.68 -13.22 4.60
C SER A 56 -1.55 -13.19 3.56
N ALA A 57 -1.93 -13.44 2.30
CA ALA A 57 -1.03 -13.39 1.14
C ALA A 57 -0.20 -12.09 1.11
N GLY A 58 1.10 -12.21 0.86
CA GLY A 58 2.03 -11.08 0.77
C GLY A 58 2.31 -10.37 2.10
N LYS A 59 1.86 -10.91 3.25
CA LYS A 59 2.09 -10.34 4.58
C LYS A 59 3.12 -11.14 5.37
N PHE A 60 3.56 -10.55 6.48
CA PHE A 60 4.42 -11.22 7.45
C PHE A 60 3.86 -11.03 8.85
N GLN A 61 4.29 -11.87 9.78
CA GLN A 61 3.99 -11.75 11.19
C GLN A 61 5.20 -12.10 12.04
N SER A 62 5.42 -11.33 13.11
CA SER A 62 6.44 -11.62 14.12
C SER A 62 5.79 -12.25 15.36
N PHE A 63 6.34 -13.36 15.84
CA PHE A 63 5.87 -14.06 17.03
C PHE A 63 6.96 -14.04 18.09
N ALA A 64 6.64 -13.57 19.29
CA ALA A 64 7.52 -13.68 20.45
C ALA A 64 7.40 -15.09 21.02
N VAL A 65 8.47 -15.87 20.93
CA VAL A 65 8.50 -17.30 21.30
C VAL A 65 9.44 -17.58 22.47
N GLY A 66 10.33 -16.64 22.79
CA GLY A 66 11.37 -16.82 23.79
C GLY A 66 12.55 -17.68 23.31
N PRO A 67 13.59 -17.84 24.14
CA PRO A 67 14.73 -18.70 23.81
C PRO A 67 14.37 -20.18 23.99
N GLY A 68 14.92 -21.03 23.13
CA GLY A 68 14.67 -22.47 23.17
C GLY A 68 14.41 -23.07 21.80
N ALA A 69 14.01 -24.35 21.80
CA ALA A 69 13.63 -25.07 20.59
C ALA A 69 12.13 -24.90 20.35
N HIS A 70 11.77 -24.55 19.11
CA HIS A 70 10.39 -24.33 18.70
C HIS A 70 10.07 -25.11 17.42
N GLU A 71 8.88 -25.70 17.35
CA GLU A 71 8.32 -26.33 16.14
C GLU A 71 7.25 -25.42 15.54
N LEU A 72 7.43 -25.07 14.27
CA LEU A 72 6.43 -24.36 13.46
C LEU A 72 5.82 -25.37 12.48
N VAL A 73 4.50 -25.42 12.43
CA VAL A 73 3.73 -26.24 11.49
C VAL A 73 2.91 -25.33 10.59
N PHE A 74 3.21 -25.35 9.29
CA PHE A 74 2.52 -24.58 8.26
C PHE A 74 1.45 -25.44 7.58
N ASP A 75 0.22 -24.92 7.56
CA ASP A 75 -0.93 -25.52 6.88
C ASP A 75 -1.18 -26.99 7.26
N GLY A 76 -0.77 -27.38 8.48
CA GLY A 76 -0.91 -28.74 9.02
C GLY A 76 0.07 -29.76 8.45
N GLU A 77 0.91 -29.41 7.48
CA GLU A 77 1.75 -30.37 6.76
C GLU A 77 3.25 -30.09 6.95
N ARG A 78 3.70 -28.88 6.64
CA ARG A 78 5.13 -28.56 6.60
C ARG A 78 5.63 -28.18 7.99
N LYS A 79 6.66 -28.89 8.46
CA LYS A 79 7.26 -28.67 9.78
C LYS A 79 8.64 -28.06 9.67
N VAL A 80 8.90 -27.02 10.45
CA VAL A 80 10.21 -26.39 10.57
C VAL A 80 10.56 -26.27 12.05
N SER A 81 11.74 -26.75 12.44
CA SER A 81 12.27 -26.60 13.79
C SER A 81 13.35 -25.53 13.81
N VAL A 82 13.27 -24.64 14.80
CA VAL A 82 14.29 -23.60 15.05
C VAL A 82 14.73 -23.66 16.50
N THR A 83 15.96 -23.23 16.77
CA THR A 83 16.46 -23.08 18.13
C THR A 83 17.01 -21.66 18.26
N LEU A 84 16.41 -20.88 19.15
CA LEU A 84 16.74 -19.47 19.34
C LEU A 84 17.50 -19.25 20.64
N GLU A 85 18.54 -18.43 20.59
CA GLU A 85 19.14 -17.82 21.77
C GLU A 85 18.36 -16.57 22.21
N ALA A 86 18.69 -16.02 23.38
CA ALA A 86 18.01 -14.82 23.86
C ALA A 86 18.25 -13.63 22.91
N PHE A 87 17.17 -12.92 22.58
CA PHE A 87 17.13 -11.77 21.66
C PHE A 87 17.36 -12.12 20.19
N ASP A 88 17.38 -13.41 19.84
CA ASP A 88 17.46 -13.82 18.45
C ASP A 88 16.20 -13.43 17.69
N ARG A 89 16.38 -13.08 16.43
CA ARG A 89 15.30 -12.93 15.47
C ARG A 89 15.60 -13.82 14.29
N TRP A 90 14.72 -14.78 13.98
CA TRP A 90 14.88 -15.70 12.86
C TRP A 90 13.77 -15.50 11.84
N VAL A 91 14.09 -15.65 10.56
CA VAL A 91 13.12 -15.75 9.47
C VAL A 91 12.83 -17.21 9.21
N VAL A 92 11.56 -17.57 9.15
CA VAL A 92 11.11 -18.90 8.79
C VAL A 92 10.29 -18.80 7.50
N PRO A 93 10.80 -19.33 6.36
CA PRO A 93 10.02 -19.41 5.12
C PRO A 93 8.77 -20.25 5.37
N ALA A 94 7.60 -19.84 4.88
CA ALA A 94 6.38 -20.63 4.99
C ALA A 94 6.31 -21.75 3.93
N ALA A 95 6.92 -21.52 2.77
CA ALA A 95 7.00 -22.47 1.66
C ALA A 95 8.46 -22.77 1.25
N ASP A 96 8.69 -23.88 0.56
CA ASP A 96 10.03 -24.31 0.12
C ASP A 96 10.57 -23.52 -1.08
N ASP A 97 9.67 -22.91 -1.86
CA ASP A 97 9.97 -22.09 -3.03
C ASP A 97 9.94 -20.58 -2.74
N GLN A 98 9.98 -20.20 -1.46
CA GLN A 98 10.02 -18.81 -1.05
C GLN A 98 11.45 -18.27 -1.13
N CYS A 99 11.62 -17.14 -1.81
CA CYS A 99 12.88 -16.42 -1.86
C CYS A 99 12.76 -15.09 -1.12
N PHE A 100 13.89 -14.64 -0.59
CA PHE A 100 14.01 -13.37 0.12
C PHE A 100 14.93 -12.43 -0.65
N PHE A 101 14.67 -11.14 -0.54
CA PHE A 101 15.53 -10.12 -1.10
C PHE A 101 15.54 -8.87 -0.23
N SER A 102 16.69 -8.22 -0.24
CA SER A 102 16.95 -7.00 0.52
C SER A 102 16.94 -5.81 -0.43
N ILE A 103 16.12 -4.83 -0.09
CA ILE A 103 16.01 -3.56 -0.80
C ILE A 103 16.86 -2.53 -0.05
N ASP A 104 17.87 -1.92 -0.70
CA ASP A 104 18.63 -0.83 -0.07
C ASP A 104 17.80 0.45 -0.05
N VAL A 105 17.44 0.90 1.15
CA VAL A 105 16.65 2.12 1.36
C VAL A 105 17.47 3.29 1.89
N ALA A 106 18.77 3.10 2.16
CA ALA A 106 19.61 4.15 2.72
C ALA A 106 19.67 5.37 1.78
N ARG A 107 19.81 5.11 0.48
CA ARG A 107 19.92 6.18 -0.53
C ARG A 107 18.58 6.84 -0.84
N SER A 108 17.46 6.11 -0.77
CA SER A 108 16.13 6.66 -1.05
C SER A 108 15.56 7.47 0.12
N HIS A 109 15.83 7.05 1.36
CA HIS A 109 15.23 7.66 2.55
C HIS A 109 16.11 8.72 3.23
N TYR A 110 17.44 8.65 3.10
CA TYR A 110 18.37 9.50 3.88
C TYR A 110 19.37 10.30 3.03
N SER A 111 19.12 10.51 1.74
CA SER A 111 19.99 11.33 0.90
C SER A 111 20.08 12.77 1.44
N ALA A 112 21.29 13.19 1.82
CA ALA A 112 21.57 14.49 2.44
C ALA A 112 21.22 15.72 1.57
N ASP A 113 21.02 15.52 0.27
CA ASP A 113 20.71 16.58 -0.70
C ASP A 113 19.22 16.63 -1.09
N GLY A 114 18.40 15.64 -0.69
CA GLY A 114 17.01 15.49 -1.11
C GLY A 114 16.79 15.38 -2.62
N LYS A 115 17.86 15.27 -3.41
CA LYS A 115 17.87 15.46 -4.87
C LYS A 115 18.29 14.22 -5.65
N SER A 116 18.85 13.22 -4.98
CA SER A 116 19.27 11.95 -5.61
C SER A 116 18.19 10.87 -5.55
N ARG A 117 16.93 11.21 -5.89
CA ARG A 117 15.75 10.30 -5.91
C ARG A 117 15.46 9.71 -7.30
N LEU A 118 16.47 9.53 -8.16
CA LEU A 118 16.27 9.13 -9.57
C LEU A 118 16.39 7.63 -9.86
N GLY A 119 16.24 6.77 -8.85
CA GLY A 119 16.12 5.34 -9.05
C GLY A 119 15.33 4.76 -7.90
N GLY A 120 14.31 3.94 -8.20
CA GLY A 120 13.68 3.10 -7.19
C GLY A 120 14.73 2.28 -6.43
N PRO A 121 14.43 1.82 -5.22
CA PRO A 121 15.46 1.22 -4.38
C PRO A 121 15.97 -0.08 -5.01
N ASP A 122 17.28 -0.19 -5.17
CA ASP A 122 17.92 -1.34 -5.80
C ASP A 122 17.75 -2.61 -4.96
N ILE A 123 17.55 -3.75 -5.62
CA ILE A 123 17.67 -5.07 -4.98
C ILE A 123 19.15 -5.29 -4.68
N ALA A 124 19.54 -5.10 -3.43
CA ALA A 124 20.93 -5.18 -3.00
C ALA A 124 21.42 -6.63 -2.81
N LYS A 125 20.52 -7.53 -2.39
CA LYS A 125 20.86 -8.94 -2.17
C LYS A 125 19.65 -9.82 -2.39
N ARG A 126 19.84 -10.93 -3.10
CA ARG A 126 18.89 -12.06 -3.14
C ARG A 126 19.42 -13.16 -2.21
N GLN A 127 18.51 -13.79 -1.48
CA GLN A 127 18.80 -14.96 -0.66
C GLN A 127 17.69 -15.99 -0.90
N GLN A 128 18.04 -17.10 -1.54
CA GLN A 128 17.16 -18.25 -1.64
C GLN A 128 17.44 -19.14 -0.43
N GLU A 129 16.50 -19.20 0.50
CA GLU A 129 16.61 -20.00 1.71
C GLU A 129 15.35 -20.84 1.85
N SER A 130 15.49 -22.15 1.66
CA SER A 130 14.43 -23.11 1.98
C SER A 130 14.41 -23.46 3.48
N ALA A 131 15.45 -23.04 4.22
CA ALA A 131 15.60 -23.24 5.65
C ALA A 131 15.42 -21.92 6.42
N ALA A 132 15.14 -22.03 7.71
CA ALA A 132 15.12 -20.87 8.59
C ALA A 132 16.53 -20.25 8.70
N PHE A 133 16.60 -18.92 8.79
CA PHE A 133 17.86 -18.19 8.88
C PHE A 133 17.78 -17.02 9.87
N GLU A 134 18.93 -16.62 10.41
CA GLU A 134 19.01 -15.45 11.30
C GLU A 134 18.61 -14.18 10.54
N PHE A 135 17.71 -13.39 11.13
CA PHE A 135 17.28 -12.11 10.57
C PHE A 135 18.47 -11.14 10.56
N PRO A 136 18.94 -10.71 9.38
CA PRO A 136 20.21 -10.01 9.31
C PRO A 136 20.19 -8.67 10.05
N ARG A 137 21.33 -8.31 10.65
CA ARG A 137 21.51 -6.99 11.28
C ARG A 137 21.30 -5.88 10.25
N ASN A 138 20.76 -4.74 10.68
CA ASN A 138 20.40 -3.59 9.83
C ASN A 138 19.33 -3.86 8.77
N HIS A 139 18.56 -4.95 8.91
CA HIS A 139 17.35 -5.18 8.12
C HIS A 139 16.11 -4.78 8.91
N TYR A 140 15.07 -4.42 8.18
CA TYR A 140 13.79 -3.97 8.71
C TYR A 140 12.66 -4.62 7.91
N LEU A 141 11.51 -4.83 8.55
CA LEU A 141 10.35 -5.41 7.89
C LEU A 141 9.45 -4.35 7.25
N THR A 142 9.40 -3.16 7.82
CA THR A 142 8.60 -2.04 7.31
C THR A 142 9.36 -0.73 7.39
N GLU A 143 8.94 0.25 6.60
CA GLU A 143 9.48 1.61 6.65
C GLU A 143 9.30 2.24 8.03
N LYS A 144 8.24 1.90 8.76
CA LYS A 144 7.99 2.42 10.12
C LYS A 144 9.00 1.92 11.15
N GLU A 145 9.69 0.80 10.88
CA GLU A 145 10.75 0.30 11.74
C GLU A 145 12.09 0.99 11.46
N LEU A 146 12.22 1.73 10.36
CA LEU A 146 13.44 2.42 10.02
C LEU A 146 13.75 3.53 11.05
N PRO A 147 15.03 3.74 11.39
CA PRO A 147 15.43 4.79 12.32
C PRO A 147 15.12 6.18 11.73
N SER A 148 14.77 7.16 12.56
CA SER A 148 14.47 8.52 12.06
C SER A 148 15.70 9.21 11.44
N GLU A 149 16.91 8.81 11.84
CA GLU A 149 18.17 9.36 11.37
C GLU A 149 19.23 8.26 11.29
N VAL A 150 20.17 8.38 10.36
CA VAL A 150 21.35 7.52 10.27
C VAL A 150 22.60 8.33 9.97
N SER A 151 23.76 7.83 10.41
CA SER A 151 25.04 8.35 9.96
C SER A 151 25.25 8.12 8.46
N SER A 152 25.94 9.07 7.82
CA SER A 152 26.34 8.93 6.41
C SER A 152 27.10 7.63 6.19
N GLY A 153 26.72 6.87 5.16
CA GLY A 153 27.32 5.59 4.79
C GLY A 153 26.73 4.36 5.52
N THR A 154 25.75 4.53 6.41
CA THR A 154 25.02 3.40 6.98
C THR A 154 24.09 2.80 5.93
N LEU A 155 24.25 1.49 5.66
CA LEU A 155 23.36 0.73 4.79
C LEU A 155 22.17 0.23 5.60
N LEU A 156 20.96 0.47 5.11
CA LEU A 156 19.71 0.04 5.69
C LEU A 156 18.94 -0.75 4.65
N TYR A 157 18.41 -1.89 5.07
CA TYR A 157 17.73 -2.80 4.16
C TYR A 157 16.31 -3.06 4.62
N ILE A 158 15.39 -3.13 3.66
CA ILE A 158 14.09 -3.70 3.88
C ILE A 158 14.09 -5.14 3.34
N LEU A 159 13.73 -6.10 4.18
CA LEU A 159 13.58 -7.49 3.76
C LEU A 159 12.18 -7.71 3.16
N ARG A 160 12.14 -8.34 1.99
CA ARG A 160 10.92 -8.76 1.30
C ARG A 160 11.02 -10.23 0.93
N SER A 161 9.88 -10.83 0.62
CA SER A 161 9.81 -12.19 0.11
C SER A 161 8.80 -12.31 -1.02
N LEU A 162 9.11 -13.13 -2.00
CA LEU A 162 8.25 -13.51 -3.12
C LEU A 162 8.52 -14.99 -3.45
N PRO A 163 7.64 -15.66 -4.22
CA PRO A 163 7.98 -16.94 -4.81
C PRO A 163 9.23 -16.78 -5.67
N CYS A 164 10.14 -17.75 -5.61
CA CYS A 164 11.43 -17.64 -6.29
C CYS A 164 11.29 -17.35 -7.79
N ALA A 165 10.28 -17.93 -8.45
CA ALA A 165 9.99 -17.71 -9.86
C ALA A 165 9.65 -16.24 -10.19
N GLU A 166 8.97 -15.54 -9.29
CA GLU A 166 8.65 -14.12 -9.50
C GLU A 166 9.90 -13.24 -9.37
N ILE A 167 10.78 -13.55 -8.41
CA ILE A 167 12.07 -12.86 -8.31
C ILE A 167 12.93 -13.13 -9.54
N ASP A 168 12.93 -14.35 -10.05
CA ASP A 168 13.64 -14.70 -11.28
C ASP A 168 13.11 -13.87 -12.46
N ALA A 169 11.79 -13.69 -12.58
CA ALA A 169 11.18 -12.85 -13.60
C ALA A 169 11.59 -11.36 -13.46
N LEU A 170 11.55 -10.82 -12.23
CA LEU A 170 12.00 -9.45 -11.95
C LEU A 170 13.48 -9.22 -12.30
N GLN A 171 14.33 -10.20 -12.02
CA GLN A 171 15.75 -10.14 -12.34
C GLN A 171 16.04 -10.32 -13.84
N ALA A 172 15.31 -11.20 -14.51
CA ALA A 172 15.39 -11.33 -15.96
C ALA A 172 15.05 -9.99 -16.64
N GLY A 173 14.01 -9.29 -16.16
CA GLY A 173 13.67 -7.95 -16.64
C GLY A 173 14.74 -6.88 -16.38
N SER A 174 15.53 -7.00 -15.31
CA SER A 174 16.54 -5.99 -14.94
C SER A 174 17.92 -6.17 -15.59
N THR A 175 18.21 -7.33 -16.19
CA THR A 175 19.50 -7.62 -16.84
C THR A 175 19.65 -7.09 -18.26
N GLY A 176 18.66 -6.36 -18.78
CA GLY A 176 18.78 -5.59 -20.03
C GLY A 176 18.60 -6.39 -21.32
N GLU A 177 18.38 -7.70 -21.24
CA GLU A 177 17.84 -8.47 -22.37
C GLU A 177 16.32 -8.51 -22.20
N ALA A 178 15.68 -7.38 -22.54
CA ALA A 178 14.23 -7.28 -22.55
C ALA A 178 13.70 -8.44 -23.39
N PRO A 179 12.93 -9.38 -22.80
CA PRO A 179 12.10 -10.25 -23.62
C PRO A 179 11.33 -9.34 -24.54
N ALA A 180 11.23 -9.67 -25.84
CA ALA A 180 10.42 -8.88 -26.75
C ALA A 180 9.02 -8.76 -26.13
N GLU A 181 8.74 -7.60 -25.54
CA GLU A 181 7.53 -7.36 -24.78
C GLU A 181 6.40 -7.59 -25.78
N PRO A 182 5.47 -8.53 -25.53
CA PRO A 182 4.27 -8.57 -26.35
C PRO A 182 3.71 -7.16 -26.29
N ALA A 183 3.61 -6.47 -27.46
CA ALA A 183 3.37 -5.04 -27.55
C ALA A 183 2.45 -4.60 -26.41
N GLY A 184 3.05 -4.03 -25.36
CA GLY A 184 2.37 -3.83 -24.08
C GLY A 184 1.15 -2.95 -24.32
N ASP A 185 0.12 -3.09 -23.48
CA ASP A 185 -1.05 -2.21 -23.57
C ASP A 185 -0.56 -0.74 -23.59
N PRO A 186 -0.73 -0.01 -24.70
CA PRO A 186 -0.23 1.35 -24.84
C PRO A 186 -0.83 2.28 -23.79
N THR A 187 -2.02 1.95 -23.30
CA THR A 187 -2.69 2.65 -22.21
C THR A 187 -1.90 2.52 -20.91
N LEU A 188 -1.50 1.30 -20.55
CA LEU A 188 -0.71 1.05 -19.34
C LEU A 188 0.68 1.68 -19.44
N ALA A 189 1.31 1.65 -20.61
CA ALA A 189 2.58 2.32 -20.84
C ALA A 189 2.47 3.83 -20.58
N ARG A 190 1.43 4.48 -21.11
CA ARG A 190 1.21 5.91 -20.93
C ARG A 190 0.87 6.28 -19.48
N LEU A 191 0.08 5.45 -18.79
CA LEU A 191 -0.22 5.66 -17.37
C LEU A 191 1.03 5.54 -16.49
N ARG A 192 1.93 4.59 -16.77
CA ARG A 192 3.23 4.48 -16.07
C ARG A 192 4.11 5.69 -16.31
N GLU A 193 4.17 6.18 -17.55
CA GLU A 193 4.92 7.40 -17.87
C GLU A 193 4.37 8.62 -17.12
N PHE A 194 3.04 8.76 -17.09
CA PHE A 194 2.35 9.79 -16.31
C PHE A 194 2.68 9.69 -14.82
N SER A 195 2.57 8.50 -14.22
CA SER A 195 2.92 8.26 -12.81
C SER A 195 4.37 8.66 -12.51
N GLY A 196 5.30 8.29 -13.38
CA GLY A 196 6.71 8.68 -13.23
C GLY A 196 6.91 10.19 -13.31
N ALA A 197 6.27 10.85 -14.27
CA ALA A 197 6.41 12.29 -14.49
C ALA A 197 5.88 13.15 -13.34
N ILE A 198 4.77 12.73 -12.69
CA ILE A 198 4.22 13.44 -11.54
C ILE A 198 4.82 12.99 -10.20
N GLY A 199 5.77 12.04 -10.22
CA GLY A 199 6.51 11.60 -9.05
C GLY A 199 5.71 10.73 -8.08
N CYS A 200 4.95 9.75 -8.59
CA CYS A 200 4.17 8.83 -7.76
C CYS A 200 4.97 7.95 -6.81
N ASP A 201 6.29 7.90 -6.99
CA ASP A 201 7.22 7.23 -6.09
C ASP A 201 7.44 8.02 -4.79
N ALA A 202 6.91 9.25 -4.67
CA ALA A 202 6.98 10.05 -3.46
C ALA A 202 5.81 9.72 -2.51
N PRO A 203 6.08 9.39 -1.22
CA PRO A 203 5.05 8.98 -0.27
C PRO A 203 4.07 10.10 0.13
N GLU A 204 4.40 11.36 -0.15
CA GLU A 204 3.60 12.53 0.21
C GLU A 204 3.65 13.58 -0.92
N GLY A 205 2.50 14.12 -1.32
CA GLY A 205 2.45 15.19 -2.33
C GLY A 205 1.08 15.44 -2.95
N GLN A 206 0.96 16.55 -3.70
CA GLN A 206 -0.23 16.95 -4.47
C GLN A 206 -0.64 15.90 -5.53
N ALA A 207 0.30 15.06 -5.95
CA ALA A 207 0.07 14.00 -6.92
C ALA A 207 -0.63 12.75 -6.35
N LYS A 208 -0.79 12.62 -5.03
CA LYS A 208 -1.23 11.36 -4.40
C LYS A 208 -2.51 10.78 -5.01
N ALA A 209 -3.52 11.61 -5.25
CA ALA A 209 -4.76 11.13 -5.85
C ALA A 209 -4.59 10.73 -7.33
N TRP A 210 -3.73 11.41 -8.07
CA TRP A 210 -3.37 11.02 -9.43
C TRP A 210 -2.59 9.71 -9.48
N CYS A 211 -1.76 9.46 -8.47
CA CYS A 211 -1.03 8.20 -8.32
C CYS A 211 -1.95 7.04 -7.97
N ILE A 212 -2.94 7.26 -7.12
CA ILE A 212 -4.01 6.30 -6.86
C ILE A 212 -4.77 6.01 -8.17
N THR A 213 -5.09 7.05 -8.92
CA THR A 213 -5.82 6.93 -10.20
C THR A 213 -5.03 6.17 -11.24
N ALA A 214 -3.76 6.47 -11.46
CA ALA A 214 -2.93 5.70 -12.39
C ALA A 214 -2.66 4.27 -11.88
N GLY A 215 -2.50 4.11 -10.56
CA GLY A 215 -2.36 2.82 -9.87
C GLY A 215 -3.55 1.89 -10.08
N ALA A 216 -4.77 2.45 -10.17
CA ALA A 216 -6.01 1.68 -10.34
C ALA A 216 -6.09 0.84 -11.64
N TRP A 217 -5.16 1.09 -12.58
CA TRP A 217 -5.01 0.31 -13.81
C TRP A 217 -3.75 -0.56 -13.82
N THR A 218 -2.79 -0.31 -12.92
CA THR A 218 -1.53 -1.07 -12.85
C THR A 218 -1.53 -2.14 -11.76
N HIS A 219 -2.51 -2.13 -10.84
CA HIS A 219 -2.67 -3.15 -9.80
C HIS A 219 -3.82 -4.12 -10.14
N GLU A 220 -3.55 -5.43 -10.03
CA GLU A 220 -4.56 -6.47 -10.30
C GLU A 220 -5.61 -6.61 -9.18
N ASP A 221 -5.31 -6.09 -7.97
CA ASP A 221 -6.12 -6.25 -6.75
C ASP A 221 -7.16 -5.16 -6.52
N ASP A 222 -7.40 -4.26 -7.48
CA ASP A 222 -8.35 -3.17 -7.27
C ASP A 222 -9.78 -3.67 -7.13
N ALA A 223 -10.49 -3.12 -6.13
CA ALA A 223 -11.87 -3.47 -5.87
C ALA A 223 -12.74 -3.10 -7.09
N LYS A 224 -13.61 -4.02 -7.49
CA LYS A 224 -14.61 -3.74 -8.52
C LYS A 224 -15.53 -2.62 -8.02
N LEU A 225 -15.72 -1.60 -8.85
CA LEU A 225 -16.67 -0.54 -8.56
C LEU A 225 -18.07 -1.15 -8.37
N THR A 226 -18.63 -0.99 -7.17
CA THR A 226 -20.00 -1.43 -6.88
C THR A 226 -20.96 -0.32 -7.26
N LEU A 227 -22.03 -0.66 -7.99
CA LEU A 227 -23.05 0.33 -8.33
C LEU A 227 -23.76 0.82 -7.06
N PRO A 228 -23.97 2.13 -6.91
CA PRO A 228 -24.69 2.65 -5.75
C PRO A 228 -26.17 2.27 -5.81
N GLU A 229 -26.75 1.93 -4.64
CA GLU A 229 -28.17 1.56 -4.53
C GLU A 229 -29.10 2.71 -4.96
N ALA A 230 -28.68 3.94 -4.70
CA ALA A 230 -29.35 5.17 -5.14
C ALA A 230 -28.46 5.92 -6.14
N GLY A 231 -29.09 6.76 -6.98
CA GLY A 231 -28.35 7.66 -7.86
C GLY A 231 -27.37 8.51 -7.07
N THR A 232 -26.10 8.47 -7.44
CA THR A 232 -25.00 9.17 -6.75
C THR A 232 -24.27 10.05 -7.75
N ALA A 233 -24.02 11.29 -7.36
CA ALA A 233 -23.17 12.21 -8.11
C ALA A 233 -21.78 12.26 -7.46
N TYR A 234 -20.78 12.52 -8.29
CA TYR A 234 -19.39 12.61 -7.89
C TYR A 234 -18.77 13.86 -8.54
N VAL A 235 -17.86 14.48 -7.80
CA VAL A 235 -17.12 15.66 -8.25
C VAL A 235 -15.64 15.35 -8.24
N GLY A 236 -14.96 15.73 -9.31
CA GLY A 236 -13.60 15.29 -9.58
C GLY A 236 -12.80 16.25 -10.43
N LEU A 237 -11.58 15.82 -10.76
CA LEU A 237 -10.74 16.51 -11.73
C LEU A 237 -10.42 15.57 -12.88
N ARG A 238 -10.23 16.15 -14.07
CA ARG A 238 -9.82 15.47 -15.30
C ARG A 238 -8.57 16.12 -15.87
N VAL A 239 -7.63 15.31 -16.33
CA VAL A 239 -6.49 15.73 -17.17
C VAL A 239 -6.51 14.96 -18.48
N GLU A 240 -5.96 15.57 -19.52
CA GLU A 240 -5.83 14.96 -20.84
C GLU A 240 -4.36 14.65 -21.12
N LEU A 241 -4.01 13.37 -21.06
CA LEU A 241 -2.68 12.84 -21.34
C LEU A 241 -2.48 12.69 -22.84
N LYS A 242 -2.14 13.77 -23.53
CA LYS A 242 -1.84 13.71 -24.97
C LYS A 242 -0.59 12.89 -25.24
N ALA A 243 -0.55 12.08 -26.29
CA ALA A 243 0.56 11.16 -26.58
C ALA A 243 1.94 11.84 -26.58
N ASP A 244 2.04 13.07 -27.12
CA ASP A 244 3.30 13.82 -27.27
C ASP A 244 3.49 14.96 -26.25
N ALA A 245 2.63 15.06 -25.22
CA ALA A 245 2.70 16.16 -24.25
C ALA A 245 3.73 15.93 -23.14
N ASP A 246 4.31 17.04 -22.66
CA ASP A 246 5.07 17.09 -21.42
C ASP A 246 4.13 16.90 -20.22
N LEU A 247 4.36 15.82 -19.48
CA LEU A 247 3.52 15.41 -18.36
C LEU A 247 3.86 16.16 -17.06
N ALA A 248 5.00 16.85 -16.97
CA ALA A 248 5.47 17.46 -15.72
C ALA A 248 4.57 18.62 -15.20
N GLY A 249 3.79 19.25 -16.09
CA GLY A 249 2.87 20.34 -15.75
C GLY A 249 1.38 20.01 -15.97
N ILE A 250 1.06 18.75 -16.27
CA ILE A 250 -0.28 18.40 -16.75
C ILE A 250 -1.37 18.59 -15.68
N LEU A 251 -0.99 18.52 -14.40
CA LEU A 251 -1.91 18.74 -13.28
C LEU A 251 -2.42 20.19 -13.21
N ASP A 252 -1.65 21.16 -13.73
CA ASP A 252 -2.08 22.56 -13.80
C ASP A 252 -3.20 22.77 -14.83
N SER A 253 -3.31 21.85 -15.79
CA SER A 253 -4.38 21.81 -16.80
C SER A 253 -5.62 21.04 -16.34
N ALA A 254 -5.65 20.57 -15.08
CA ALA A 254 -6.78 19.82 -14.58
C ALA A 254 -8.08 20.64 -14.61
N GLU A 255 -9.10 20.05 -15.23
CA GLU A 255 -10.44 20.62 -15.38
C GLU A 255 -11.43 19.95 -14.42
N LEU A 256 -12.51 20.64 -14.08
CA LEU A 256 -13.56 20.05 -13.25
C LEU A 256 -14.30 18.97 -14.05
N SER A 257 -14.43 17.79 -13.45
CA SER A 257 -15.15 16.64 -14.00
C SER A 257 -16.27 16.22 -13.07
N LEU A 258 -17.43 15.93 -13.64
CA LEU A 258 -18.60 15.46 -12.93
C LEU A 258 -18.98 14.08 -13.47
N LEU A 259 -19.20 13.16 -12.55
CA LEU A 259 -19.65 11.81 -12.83
C LEU A 259 -20.96 11.59 -12.09
N ALA A 260 -21.94 10.97 -12.73
CA ALA A 260 -23.13 10.47 -12.05
C ALA A 260 -23.34 9.02 -12.41
N ILE A 261 -23.75 8.22 -11.42
CA ILE A 261 -24.04 6.79 -11.58
C ILE A 261 -25.37 6.50 -10.90
N ARG A 262 -26.24 5.76 -11.60
CA ARG A 262 -27.50 5.27 -11.06
C ARG A 262 -27.65 3.79 -11.42
N SER A 263 -28.08 2.98 -10.46
CA SER A 263 -28.45 1.58 -10.72
C SER A 263 -29.74 1.49 -11.52
N GLU A 264 -29.80 0.55 -12.47
CA GLU A 264 -30.98 0.26 -13.28
C GLU A 264 -31.03 -1.26 -13.54
N GLY A 265 -31.63 -1.99 -12.60
CA GLY A 265 -31.62 -3.46 -12.59
C GLY A 265 -30.25 -4.00 -12.17
N ASP A 266 -29.76 -5.03 -12.88
CA ASP A 266 -28.44 -5.62 -12.68
C ASP A 266 -27.31 -4.82 -13.37
N ALA A 267 -27.68 -3.79 -14.14
CA ALA A 267 -26.79 -2.84 -14.77
C ALA A 267 -26.96 -1.46 -14.13
N GLY A 268 -26.22 -0.47 -14.64
CA GLY A 268 -26.40 0.93 -14.27
C GLY A 268 -26.40 1.83 -15.49
N VAL A 269 -26.70 3.10 -15.27
CA VAL A 269 -26.47 4.17 -16.21
C VAL A 269 -25.53 5.19 -15.58
N ALA A 270 -24.72 5.83 -16.41
CA ALA A 270 -23.81 6.86 -15.99
C ALA A 270 -23.79 8.04 -16.95
N SER A 271 -23.20 9.14 -16.49
CA SER A 271 -22.81 10.28 -17.32
C SER A 271 -21.50 10.84 -16.81
N LEU A 272 -20.54 11.08 -17.69
CA LEU A 272 -19.31 11.80 -17.41
C LEU A 272 -19.30 13.09 -18.21
N SER A 273 -19.06 14.22 -17.54
CA SER A 273 -19.10 15.53 -18.18
C SER A 273 -18.08 16.48 -17.56
N GLY A 274 -17.42 17.26 -18.41
CA GLY A 274 -16.67 18.44 -17.97
C GLY A 274 -17.60 19.63 -17.77
N VAL A 275 -17.19 20.60 -16.93
CA VAL A 275 -17.95 21.82 -16.69
C VAL A 275 -17.27 23.01 -17.38
N LYS A 276 -17.98 23.61 -18.35
CA LYS A 276 -17.52 24.81 -19.05
C LYS A 276 -18.23 26.04 -18.47
N PRO A 277 -17.51 27.03 -17.92
CA PRO A 277 -18.13 28.25 -17.43
C PRO A 277 -18.65 29.10 -18.59
N GLU A 278 -19.85 29.64 -18.47
CA GLU A 278 -20.45 30.59 -19.42
C GLU A 278 -20.29 32.03 -18.93
N THR A 279 -20.16 32.22 -17.61
CA THR A 279 -20.00 33.55 -16.99
C THR A 279 -18.71 33.67 -16.19
N ASP A 280 -18.26 34.89 -15.92
CA ASP A 280 -17.09 35.14 -15.07
C ASP A 280 -17.31 34.69 -13.62
N ALA A 281 -18.56 34.81 -13.12
CA ALA A 281 -18.93 34.33 -11.80
C ALA A 281 -18.84 32.80 -11.71
N GLU A 282 -19.32 32.08 -12.73
CA GLU A 282 -19.15 30.62 -12.82
C GLU A 282 -17.67 30.25 -12.94
N ARG A 283 -16.88 30.98 -13.72
CA ARG A 283 -15.44 30.73 -13.85
C ARG A 283 -14.73 30.83 -12.49
N GLU A 284 -15.06 31.86 -11.69
CA GLU A 284 -14.53 32.02 -10.33
C GLU A 284 -14.99 30.88 -9.42
N ASP A 285 -16.27 30.49 -9.49
CA ASP A 285 -16.83 29.40 -8.70
C ASP A 285 -16.21 28.03 -9.01
N LEU A 286 -16.02 27.73 -10.30
CA LEU A 286 -15.33 26.52 -10.75
C LEU A 286 -13.85 26.51 -10.34
N ALA A 287 -13.18 27.67 -10.38
CA ALA A 287 -11.80 27.78 -9.90
C ALA A 287 -11.69 27.52 -8.38
N ASN A 288 -12.62 28.06 -7.59
CA ASN A 288 -12.70 27.82 -6.15
C ASN A 288 -13.00 26.35 -5.85
N THR A 289 -13.93 25.74 -6.59
CA THR A 289 -14.26 24.32 -6.48
C THR A 289 -13.05 23.44 -6.81
N ARG A 290 -12.33 23.75 -7.89
CA ARG A 290 -11.09 23.05 -8.26
C ARG A 290 -10.06 23.11 -7.12
N ALA A 291 -9.84 24.30 -6.54
CA ALA A 291 -8.91 24.46 -5.43
C ALA A 291 -9.34 23.64 -4.19
N ALA A 292 -10.63 23.63 -3.85
CA ALA A 292 -11.16 22.84 -2.74
C ALA A 292 -10.98 21.33 -2.95
N ILE A 293 -11.19 20.86 -4.18
CA ILE A 293 -10.94 19.47 -4.57
C ILE A 293 -9.45 19.12 -4.41
N VAL A 294 -8.55 19.97 -4.90
CA VAL A 294 -7.10 19.80 -4.69
C VAL A 294 -6.75 19.71 -3.20
N SER A 295 -7.33 20.54 -2.35
CA SER A 295 -7.12 20.48 -0.89
C SER A 295 -7.59 19.16 -0.26
N VAL A 296 -8.66 18.53 -0.77
CA VAL A 296 -9.04 17.18 -0.30
C VAL A 296 -7.96 16.15 -0.68
N PHE A 297 -7.39 16.28 -1.87
CA PHE A 297 -6.38 15.33 -2.37
C PHE A 297 -5.01 15.48 -1.73
N THR A 298 -4.65 16.69 -1.31
CA THR A 298 -3.46 16.93 -0.49
C THR A 298 -3.66 16.55 0.98
N GLY A 299 -4.88 16.18 1.37
CA GLY A 299 -5.25 15.87 2.75
C GLY A 299 -5.40 17.11 3.64
N GLU A 300 -5.36 18.32 3.07
CA GLU A 300 -5.61 19.58 3.77
C GLU A 300 -7.09 19.76 4.15
N ALA A 301 -7.99 19.14 3.38
CA ALA A 301 -9.43 19.11 3.62
C ALA A 301 -9.98 17.68 3.63
N LYS A 302 -11.14 17.49 4.25
CA LYS A 302 -11.85 16.19 4.30
C LYS A 302 -13.00 16.09 3.30
N SER A 303 -13.49 17.22 2.83
CA SER A 303 -14.67 17.31 1.96
C SER A 303 -14.60 18.58 1.12
N VAL A 304 -15.33 18.57 0.01
CA VAL A 304 -15.51 19.72 -0.86
C VAL A 304 -16.85 20.38 -0.55
N VAL A 305 -16.87 21.69 -0.39
CA VAL A 305 -18.11 22.47 -0.28
C VAL A 305 -18.34 23.16 -1.62
N LEU A 306 -19.44 22.81 -2.28
CA LEU A 306 -19.84 23.44 -3.54
C LEU A 306 -20.65 24.71 -3.25
N SER A 307 -20.67 25.64 -4.20
CA SER A 307 -21.67 26.71 -4.21
C SER A 307 -23.08 26.14 -4.31
N GLU A 308 -24.08 26.94 -3.92
CA GLU A 308 -25.48 26.52 -3.98
C GLU A 308 -25.92 26.16 -5.42
N SER A 309 -25.49 26.94 -6.40
CA SER A 309 -25.80 26.70 -7.82
C SER A 309 -25.15 25.42 -8.33
N LEU A 310 -23.85 25.23 -8.07
CA LEU A 310 -23.14 24.04 -8.52
C LEU A 310 -23.61 22.78 -7.77
N GLY A 311 -23.88 22.89 -6.48
CA GLY A 311 -24.46 21.82 -5.67
C GLY A 311 -25.81 21.38 -6.22
N THR A 312 -26.72 22.32 -6.50
CA THR A 312 -28.03 22.02 -7.10
C THR A 312 -27.89 21.34 -8.45
N TYR A 313 -26.95 21.78 -9.27
CA TYR A 313 -26.67 21.15 -10.57
C TYR A 313 -26.16 19.72 -10.42
N VAL A 314 -25.15 19.49 -9.55
CA VAL A 314 -24.56 18.18 -9.29
C VAL A 314 -25.60 17.19 -8.74
N ASP A 315 -26.46 17.64 -7.83
CA ASP A 315 -27.51 16.82 -7.23
C ASP A 315 -28.56 16.34 -8.25
N ALA A 316 -28.73 17.08 -9.37
CA ALA A 316 -29.66 16.72 -10.44
C ALA A 316 -29.08 15.73 -11.47
N LEU A 317 -27.75 15.58 -11.54
CA LEU A 317 -27.08 14.77 -12.57
C LEU A 317 -27.49 13.28 -12.60
N PRO A 318 -27.70 12.58 -11.47
CA PRO A 318 -28.08 11.17 -11.52
C PRO A 318 -29.43 10.92 -12.21
N ALA A 319 -30.31 11.92 -12.26
CA ALA A 319 -31.57 11.82 -13.00
C ALA A 319 -31.35 11.86 -14.52
N SER A 320 -30.33 12.60 -14.98
CA SER A 320 -29.99 12.75 -16.40
C SER A 320 -28.98 11.72 -16.94
N ALA A 321 -28.39 10.88 -16.08
CA ALA A 321 -27.51 9.80 -16.53
C ALA A 321 -28.26 8.82 -17.46
N ASP A 322 -27.72 8.61 -18.66
CA ASP A 322 -28.37 7.88 -19.75
C ASP A 322 -27.44 6.91 -20.51
N VAL A 323 -26.14 6.89 -20.22
CA VAL A 323 -25.19 5.97 -20.85
C VAL A 323 -25.16 4.65 -20.09
N SER A 324 -25.55 3.55 -20.74
CA SER A 324 -25.54 2.23 -20.12
C SER A 324 -24.13 1.80 -19.69
N LEU A 325 -24.06 1.21 -18.49
CA LEU A 325 -22.87 0.59 -17.95
C LEU A 325 -22.84 -0.90 -18.28
N THR A 326 -21.72 -1.36 -18.82
CA THR A 326 -21.46 -2.79 -19.08
C THR A 326 -20.40 -3.30 -18.12
N PRO A 327 -20.62 -4.42 -17.40
CA PRO A 327 -19.64 -4.93 -16.47
C PRO A 327 -18.37 -5.37 -17.21
N THR A 328 -17.21 -5.05 -16.64
CA THR A 328 -15.90 -5.52 -17.11
C THR A 328 -15.25 -6.41 -16.05
N GLU A 329 -14.05 -6.92 -16.34
CA GLU A 329 -13.27 -7.66 -15.36
C GLU A 329 -12.97 -6.81 -14.11
N HIS A 330 -12.68 -5.52 -14.30
CA HIS A 330 -12.18 -4.63 -13.24
C HIS A 330 -13.20 -3.58 -12.77
N GLY A 331 -14.36 -3.46 -13.41
CA GLY A 331 -15.38 -2.47 -13.05
C GLY A 331 -16.49 -2.37 -14.07
N TRP A 332 -16.65 -1.18 -14.66
CA TRP A 332 -17.72 -0.90 -15.63
C TRP A 332 -17.19 -0.14 -16.84
N ALA A 333 -17.64 -0.50 -18.03
CA ALA A 333 -17.47 0.29 -19.23
C ALA A 333 -18.69 1.20 -19.44
N MET A 334 -18.45 2.45 -19.84
CA MET A 334 -19.47 3.45 -20.14
C MET A 334 -19.31 3.91 -21.59
N GLY A 335 -20.24 3.54 -22.48
CA GLY A 335 -20.15 3.88 -23.90
C GLY A 335 -18.92 3.26 -24.59
N GLU A 336 -18.42 3.93 -25.64
CA GLU A 336 -17.20 3.53 -26.34
C GLU A 336 -15.98 4.21 -25.72
N GLY A 337 -15.08 3.43 -25.12
CA GLY A 337 -13.76 3.90 -24.72
C GLY A 337 -13.65 4.51 -23.32
N ILE A 338 -14.65 4.40 -22.45
CA ILE A 338 -14.56 4.84 -21.06
C ILE A 338 -14.67 3.65 -20.11
N GLU A 339 -13.69 3.48 -19.23
CA GLU A 339 -13.69 2.47 -18.17
C GLU A 339 -13.73 3.14 -16.79
N LEU A 340 -14.59 2.65 -15.92
CA LEU A 340 -14.78 3.10 -14.54
C LEU A 340 -14.28 2.02 -13.58
N ARG A 341 -13.43 2.41 -12.63
CA ARG A 341 -12.94 1.55 -11.54
C ARG A 341 -13.08 2.23 -10.20
N SER A 342 -12.96 1.45 -9.12
CA SER A 342 -12.84 2.02 -7.79
C SER A 342 -11.37 2.04 -7.36
N ALA A 343 -10.99 3.08 -6.64
CA ALA A 343 -9.66 3.23 -6.07
C ALA A 343 -9.81 3.71 -4.63
N GLY A 344 -10.01 2.75 -3.72
CA GLY A 344 -10.43 3.04 -2.34
C GLY A 344 -11.80 3.74 -2.33
N PRO A 345 -11.93 4.94 -1.74
CA PRO A 345 -13.20 5.68 -1.71
C PRO A 345 -13.50 6.47 -3.00
N LEU A 346 -12.58 6.43 -3.98
CA LEU A 346 -12.68 7.22 -5.21
C LEU A 346 -13.26 6.39 -6.35
N VAL A 347 -13.93 7.07 -7.28
CA VAL A 347 -14.28 6.51 -8.59
C VAL A 347 -13.40 7.14 -9.65
N VAL A 348 -12.69 6.31 -10.38
CA VAL A 348 -11.74 6.72 -11.40
C VAL A 348 -12.28 6.35 -12.77
N ALA A 349 -12.11 7.24 -13.75
CA ALA A 349 -12.51 7.00 -15.13
C ALA A 349 -11.33 7.22 -16.06
N LEU A 350 -11.13 6.27 -16.97
CA LEU A 350 -10.15 6.32 -18.02
C LEU A 350 -10.85 6.36 -19.38
N GLU A 351 -10.64 7.44 -20.12
CA GLU A 351 -11.22 7.69 -21.43
C GLU A 351 -10.15 7.49 -22.51
N THR A 352 -10.46 6.75 -23.57
CA THR A 352 -9.63 6.63 -24.77
C THR A 352 -10.09 7.68 -25.78
N LEU A 353 -9.29 8.71 -26.02
CA LEU A 353 -9.70 9.87 -26.83
C LEU A 353 -9.32 9.74 -28.31
N GLY A 354 -8.64 8.66 -28.69
CA GLY A 354 -8.07 8.45 -30.03
C GLY A 354 -6.60 8.85 -30.10
N ASP A 355 -5.89 8.41 -31.15
CA ASP A 355 -4.48 8.74 -31.41
C ASP A 355 -3.49 8.49 -30.25
N GLY A 356 -3.88 7.66 -29.26
CA GLY A 356 -3.09 7.39 -28.06
C GLY A 356 -3.30 8.41 -26.92
N ASP A 357 -4.18 9.39 -27.11
CA ASP A 357 -4.57 10.35 -26.08
C ASP A 357 -5.52 9.70 -25.07
N LEU A 358 -5.29 10.01 -23.78
CA LEU A 358 -6.10 9.49 -22.68
C LEU A 358 -6.72 10.63 -21.88
N GLY A 359 -7.99 10.49 -21.49
CA GLY A 359 -8.60 11.30 -20.45
C GLY A 359 -8.51 10.54 -19.14
N LEU A 360 -7.87 11.11 -18.13
CA LEU A 360 -7.80 10.51 -16.80
C LEU A 360 -8.57 11.39 -15.83
N SER A 361 -9.58 10.82 -15.18
CA SER A 361 -10.37 11.54 -14.19
C SER A 361 -10.63 10.71 -12.95
N PHE A 362 -10.91 11.40 -11.85
CA PHE A 362 -11.12 10.78 -10.55
C PHE A 362 -12.07 11.64 -9.74
N HIS A 363 -12.94 10.98 -8.99
CA HIS A 363 -14.13 11.61 -8.45
C HIS A 363 -14.36 11.17 -7.00
N ILE A 364 -14.71 12.14 -6.17
CA ILE A 364 -15.11 11.96 -4.77
C ILE A 364 -16.64 11.92 -4.74
N PRO A 365 -17.27 11.03 -3.96
CA PRO A 365 -18.71 11.06 -3.76
C PRO A 365 -19.15 12.40 -3.17
N ARG A 366 -20.24 12.94 -3.73
CA ARG A 366 -20.83 14.22 -3.33
C ARG A 366 -21.42 14.20 -1.92
#